data_AF-A0A5J5NW78-F1
#
_entry.id   AF-A0A5J5NW78-F1
#
_cell.length_a   1.000
_cell.length_b   1.000
_cell.length_c   1.000
_cell.angle_alpha   90.00
_cell.angle_beta   90.00
_cell.angle_gamma   90.00
#
_symmetry.space_group_name_H-M   'P 1'
#
loop_
_entity.id
_entity.type
_entity.pdbx_description
1 polymer ?
#
loop_
_entity_poly.entity_id
_entity_poly.type
_entity_poly.pdbx_seq_one_letter_code
_entity_poly.pdbx_strand_id
1 'polypeptide(L)'
;MRRGKIAPDGNEARKRSEKGDSKSLNAYFKQRKSRTEDFKCRDPEGENQKQIRESGNENKGKPGKGFFACYLLTSLSPRHKGHTYIGFTVNPLRRIRQHNGEIGSGAWRTKSRRPWEMVVCIYGFPTNVSALQFEWAWQHP
;
A
#
# COMPACT_ATOMS: atom_id res chain seq x y z
N MET A 1 40.56 -39.52 -34.31
CA MET A 1 40.01 -39.63 -32.94
C MET A 1 40.13 -38.27 -32.24
N ARG A 2 39.04 -37.50 -32.15
CA ARG A 2 39.01 -36.18 -31.49
C ARG A 2 38.61 -36.37 -30.02
N ARG A 3 39.50 -35.99 -29.10
CA ARG A 3 39.29 -36.08 -27.64
C ARG A 3 38.32 -34.98 -27.18
N GLY A 4 37.23 -35.38 -26.52
CA GLY A 4 36.21 -34.50 -25.96
C GLY A 4 36.74 -33.70 -24.76
N LYS A 5 36.39 -32.41 -24.72
CA LYS A 5 36.61 -31.53 -23.56
C LYS A 5 35.38 -31.60 -22.67
N ILE A 6 35.58 -32.03 -21.42
CA ILE A 6 34.57 -32.06 -20.35
C ILE A 6 34.61 -30.69 -19.65
N ALA A 7 33.45 -30.06 -19.50
CA ALA A 7 33.31 -28.79 -18.76
C ALA A 7 33.46 -29.03 -17.24
N PRO A 8 34.12 -28.13 -16.49
CA PRO A 8 34.21 -28.27 -15.04
C PRO A 8 32.88 -27.94 -14.37
N ASP A 9 32.46 -28.82 -13.48
CA ASP A 9 31.31 -28.73 -12.59
C ASP A 9 31.47 -27.51 -11.64
N GLY A 10 30.52 -26.57 -11.73
CA GLY A 10 30.55 -25.28 -11.08
C GLY A 10 29.81 -25.27 -9.74
N ASN A 11 30.16 -26.16 -8.82
CA ASN A 11 29.51 -26.24 -7.51
C ASN A 11 30.37 -25.65 -6.38
N GLU A 12 30.78 -24.40 -6.54
CA GLU A 12 31.28 -23.55 -5.46
C GLU A 12 30.49 -22.25 -5.40
N ALA A 13 29.28 -22.31 -4.85
CA ALA A 13 28.47 -21.15 -4.55
C ALA A 13 27.79 -21.26 -3.18
N ARG A 14 28.52 -20.74 -2.18
CA ARG A 14 28.02 -19.84 -1.12
C ARG A 14 26.93 -20.40 -0.19
N LYS A 15 27.41 -20.91 0.95
CA LYS A 15 26.73 -20.73 2.25
C LYS A 15 26.30 -19.25 2.41
N ARG A 16 25.01 -18.97 2.53
CA ARG A 16 24.49 -17.75 3.17
C ARG A 16 23.39 -18.12 4.16
N SER A 17 23.74 -18.05 5.43
CA SER A 17 22.80 -18.01 6.54
C SER A 17 22.00 -16.72 6.49
N GLU A 18 20.69 -16.80 6.29
CA GLU A 18 19.78 -15.69 6.56
C GLU A 18 19.15 -15.90 7.95
N LYS A 19 19.93 -15.65 9.00
CA LYS A 19 19.33 -15.23 10.28
C LYS A 19 18.99 -13.75 10.13
N GLY A 20 17.76 -13.45 9.70
CA GLY A 20 17.24 -12.10 9.75
C GLY A 20 17.16 -11.65 11.20
N ASP A 21 18.02 -10.71 11.60
CA ASP A 21 18.08 -10.17 12.95
C ASP A 21 16.77 -9.42 13.25
N SER A 22 15.95 -9.97 14.15
CA SER A 22 14.65 -9.43 14.54
C SER A 22 14.76 -8.02 15.13
N LYS A 23 15.95 -7.64 15.63
CA LYS A 23 16.25 -6.28 16.11
C LYS A 23 16.23 -5.25 14.97
N SER A 24 16.66 -5.64 13.77
CA SER A 24 16.71 -4.76 12.59
C SER A 24 15.30 -4.45 12.04
N LEU A 25 14.39 -5.42 12.08
CA LEU A 25 13.00 -5.21 11.65
C LEU A 25 12.23 -4.30 12.61
N ASN A 26 12.39 -4.51 13.92
CA ASN A 26 11.77 -3.63 14.91
C ASN A 26 12.32 -2.20 14.83
N ALA A 27 13.62 -2.03 14.56
CA ALA A 27 14.21 -0.72 14.30
C ALA A 27 13.63 -0.06 13.05
N TYR A 28 13.44 -0.81 11.96
CA TYR A 28 12.78 -0.31 10.76
C TYR A 28 11.33 0.13 11.02
N PHE A 29 10.54 -0.66 11.75
CA PHE A 29 9.17 -0.28 12.12
C PHE A 29 9.13 0.93 13.05
N LYS A 30 10.06 1.06 14.01
CA LYS A 30 10.15 2.19 14.94
C LYS A 30 10.58 3.49 14.24
N GLN A 31 11.55 3.40 13.33
CA GLN A 31 12.03 4.51 12.49
C GLN A 31 10.99 4.96 11.45
N ARG A 32 10.19 4.03 10.92
CA ARG A 32 9.10 4.37 9.98
C ARG A 32 7.94 5.07 10.69
N LYS A 33 7.58 4.61 11.91
CA LYS A 33 6.53 5.23 12.73
C LYS A 33 6.87 6.70 13.07
N SER A 34 8.14 7.02 13.30
CA SER A 34 8.57 8.41 13.49
C SER A 34 8.52 9.24 12.20
N ARG A 35 8.74 8.63 11.02
CA ARG A 35 8.70 9.35 9.72
C ARG A 35 7.28 9.63 9.22
N THR A 36 6.30 8.78 9.53
CA THR A 36 4.88 9.04 9.24
C THR A 36 4.30 10.21 10.04
N GLU A 37 4.86 10.49 11.22
CA GLU A 37 4.48 11.67 12.02
C GLU A 37 4.97 13.00 11.39
N ASP A 38 6.01 12.95 10.55
CA ASP A 38 6.57 14.12 9.87
C ASP A 38 5.80 14.52 8.60
N PHE A 39 4.95 13.66 8.03
CA PHE A 39 4.06 13.97 6.89
C PHE A 39 2.73 14.54 7.37
N LYS A 40 2.77 15.52 8.28
CA LYS A 40 1.60 16.32 8.61
C LYS A 40 1.24 17.11 7.35
N CYS A 41 0.15 16.74 6.68
CA CYS A 41 -0.50 17.58 5.68
C CYS A 41 -0.60 19.00 6.25
N ARG A 42 -0.15 20.00 5.50
CA ARG A 42 -0.20 21.39 5.92
C ARG A 42 -1.67 21.80 6.00
N ASP A 43 -2.23 21.74 7.21
CA ASP A 43 -3.59 22.18 7.52
C ASP A 43 -3.69 23.70 7.25
N PRO A 44 -4.62 24.18 6.40
CA PRO A 44 -5.10 25.55 6.53
C PRO A 44 -6.11 25.56 7.67
N GLU A 45 -5.60 25.97 8.84
CA GLU A 45 -6.30 26.56 9.99
C GLU A 45 -7.34 25.73 10.77
N GLY A 46 -6.98 25.44 12.03
CA GLY A 46 -7.81 25.70 13.22
C GLY A 46 -9.14 24.94 13.41
N GLU A 47 -9.09 23.89 14.24
CA GLU A 47 -9.89 23.69 15.48
C GLU A 47 -10.39 22.26 15.74
N ASN A 48 -10.22 21.84 17.01
CA ASN A 48 -10.88 20.74 17.75
C ASN A 48 -10.57 19.26 17.40
N GLN A 49 -9.53 18.75 18.09
CA GLN A 49 -9.38 17.33 18.43
C GLN A 49 -10.47 16.89 19.40
N LYS A 50 -11.47 16.14 18.93
CA LYS A 50 -12.17 15.03 19.63
C LYS A 50 -13.38 14.62 18.77
N GLN A 51 -13.20 13.56 17.97
CA GLN A 51 -14.17 12.49 17.69
C GLN A 51 -13.69 11.69 16.47
N ILE A 52 -12.79 10.72 16.70
CA ILE A 52 -12.79 9.49 15.91
C ILE A 52 -14.06 8.76 16.37
N ARG A 53 -15.19 9.12 15.78
CA ARG A 53 -16.45 8.40 15.93
C ARG A 53 -16.85 7.90 14.56
N GLU A 54 -17.17 6.61 14.55
CA GLU A 54 -17.69 5.82 13.45
C GLU A 54 -18.52 6.65 12.47
N SER A 55 -17.93 7.03 11.33
CA SER A 55 -18.70 7.67 10.26
C SER A 55 -19.52 6.59 9.56
N GLY A 56 -20.63 6.28 10.21
CA GLY A 56 -21.80 5.69 9.60
C GLY A 56 -22.24 6.49 8.39
N ASN A 57 -22.86 5.76 7.49
CA ASN A 57 -23.33 6.16 6.17
C ASN A 57 -24.32 7.35 6.22
N GLU A 58 -23.84 8.57 6.02
CA GLU A 58 -24.70 9.75 5.80
C GLU A 58 -24.39 10.41 4.45
N ASN A 59 -24.80 9.76 3.36
CA ASN A 59 -25.06 10.44 2.09
C ASN A 59 -26.55 10.31 1.77
N LYS A 60 -27.39 11.03 2.51
CA LYS A 60 -28.79 11.27 2.16
C LYS A 60 -28.96 12.76 1.88
N GLY A 61 -29.09 13.13 0.59
CA GLY A 61 -29.83 14.34 0.22
C GLY A 61 -29.10 15.57 -0.30
N LYS A 62 -27.86 15.49 -0.81
CA LYS A 62 -27.31 16.55 -1.68
C LYS A 62 -26.82 15.96 -3.01
N PRO A 63 -27.19 16.51 -4.19
CA PRO A 63 -26.58 16.16 -5.47
C PRO A 63 -25.18 16.80 -5.57
N GLY A 64 -24.33 16.54 -4.58
CA GLY A 64 -23.03 17.16 -4.40
C GLY A 64 -21.95 16.08 -4.29
N LYS A 65 -21.16 15.97 -5.36
CA LYS A 65 -19.86 15.30 -5.50
C LYS A 65 -19.57 14.19 -4.48
N GLY A 66 -19.81 12.93 -4.89
CA GLY A 66 -19.34 11.77 -4.12
C GLY A 66 -17.83 11.83 -3.85
N PHE A 67 -17.39 11.19 -2.78
CA PHE A 67 -15.96 11.07 -2.49
C PHE A 67 -15.31 10.11 -3.48
N PHE A 68 -14.34 10.60 -4.24
CA PHE A 68 -13.57 9.83 -5.21
C PHE A 68 -12.09 9.99 -4.89
N ALA A 69 -11.38 8.87 -4.77
CA ALA A 69 -9.96 8.86 -4.44
C ALA A 69 -9.20 7.74 -5.13
N CYS A 70 -7.93 8.03 -5.43
CA CYS A 70 -6.93 7.08 -5.89
C CYS A 70 -5.90 6.91 -4.77
N TYR A 71 -5.42 5.68 -4.56
CA TYR A 71 -4.50 5.38 -3.48
C TYR A 71 -3.36 4.49 -3.93
N LEU A 72 -2.27 4.55 -3.18
CA LEU A 72 -1.12 3.66 -3.27
C LEU A 72 -1.01 2.86 -1.98
N LEU A 73 -1.02 1.53 -2.11
CA LEU A 73 -0.70 0.61 -1.04
C LEU A 73 0.74 0.14 -1.15
N THR A 74 1.33 -0.16 -0.01
CA THR A 74 2.60 -0.89 0.09
C THR A 74 2.48 -2.05 1.06
N SER A 75 3.19 -3.14 0.79
CA SER A 75 3.28 -4.25 1.74
C SER A 75 4.22 -3.90 2.89
N LEU A 76 3.74 -4.08 4.13
CA LEU A 76 4.57 -3.95 5.33
C LEU A 76 5.41 -5.22 5.60
N SER A 77 5.15 -6.31 4.89
CA SER A 77 5.85 -7.57 5.09
C SER A 77 7.32 -7.44 4.69
N PRO A 78 8.29 -7.79 5.56
CA PRO A 78 9.71 -7.71 5.23
C PRO A 78 10.13 -8.59 4.05
N ARG A 79 9.38 -9.68 3.80
CA ARG A 79 9.59 -10.60 2.67
C ARG A 79 9.13 -10.00 1.33
N HIS A 80 8.25 -9.00 1.37
CA HIS A 80 7.57 -8.45 0.21
C HIS A 80 7.82 -6.93 0.07
N LYS A 81 9.04 -6.49 0.41
CA LYS A 81 9.45 -5.08 0.28
C LYS A 81 9.34 -4.61 -1.17
N GLY A 82 8.89 -3.37 -1.35
CA GLY A 82 8.74 -2.76 -2.67
C GLY A 82 7.49 -3.18 -3.44
N HIS A 83 6.70 -4.14 -2.93
CA HIS A 83 5.42 -4.44 -3.56
C HIS A 83 4.41 -3.34 -3.29
N THR A 84 3.88 -2.80 -4.38
CA THR A 84 2.87 -1.75 -4.37
C THR A 84 1.58 -2.22 -5.05
N TYR A 85 0.50 -1.52 -4.74
CA TYR A 85 -0.78 -1.68 -5.43
C TYR A 85 -1.44 -0.31 -5.54
N ILE A 86 -1.80 0.10 -6.74
CA ILE A 86 -2.54 1.33 -7.00
C ILE A 86 -4.00 0.95 -7.22
N GLY A 87 -4.93 1.77 -6.74
CA GLY A 87 -6.33 1.56 -7.05
C GLY A 87 -7.21 2.75 -6.73
N PHE A 88 -8.49 2.61 -7.04
CA PHE A 88 -9.53 3.60 -6.82
C PHE A 88 -10.50 3.17 -5.70
N THR A 89 -11.00 4.14 -4.92
CA THR A 89 -12.02 3.93 -3.89
C THR A 89 -12.89 5.16 -3.64
N VAL A 90 -14.10 4.90 -3.18
CA VAL A 90 -15.01 5.90 -2.60
C VAL A 90 -15.01 5.90 -1.07
N ASN A 91 -14.37 4.90 -0.45
CA ASN A 91 -14.24 4.75 0.99
C ASN A 91 -12.88 4.11 1.32
N PRO A 92 -11.85 4.90 1.64
CA PRO A 92 -10.50 4.40 1.90
C PRO A 92 -10.42 3.45 3.10
N LEU A 93 -11.11 3.78 4.19
CA LEU A 93 -11.12 2.98 5.43
C LEU A 93 -11.71 1.59 5.19
N ARG A 94 -12.82 1.51 4.45
CA ARG A 94 -13.38 0.22 4.06
C ARG A 94 -12.41 -0.51 3.14
N ARG A 95 -11.83 0.17 2.14
CA ARG A 95 -10.98 -0.47 1.13
C ARG A 95 -9.70 -1.09 1.73
N ILE A 96 -9.03 -0.43 2.68
CA ILE A 96 -7.82 -1.00 3.30
C ILE A 96 -8.13 -2.30 4.06
N ARG A 97 -9.27 -2.35 4.76
CA ARG A 97 -9.74 -3.57 5.45
C ARG A 97 -10.04 -4.71 4.48
N GLN A 98 -10.58 -4.41 3.29
CA GLN A 98 -10.77 -5.41 2.22
C GLN A 98 -9.45 -5.98 1.73
N HIS A 99 -8.44 -5.13 1.49
CA HIS A 99 -7.11 -5.58 1.07
C HIS A 99 -6.41 -6.42 2.15
N ASN A 100 -6.55 -6.04 3.41
CA ASN A 100 -6.06 -6.79 4.56
C ASN A 100 -6.86 -8.06 4.87
N GLY A 101 -8.00 -8.25 4.22
CA GLY A 101 -8.81 -9.47 4.34
C GLY A 101 -9.68 -9.52 5.60
N GLU A 102 -9.81 -8.42 6.32
CA GLU A 102 -10.75 -8.30 7.45
C GLU A 102 -12.20 -8.34 6.98
N ILE A 103 -12.44 -7.86 5.76
CA ILE A 103 -13.75 -7.89 5.10
C ILE A 103 -13.60 -8.38 3.65
N GLY A 104 -14.70 -8.90 3.08
CA GLY A 104 -14.73 -9.48 1.74
C GLY A 104 -14.50 -8.48 0.60
N SER A 105 -14.33 -9.03 -0.61
CA SER A 105 -14.20 -8.27 -1.87
C SER A 105 -12.93 -7.42 -2.00
N GLY A 106 -11.82 -7.85 -1.39
CA GLY A 106 -10.48 -7.30 -1.68
C GLY A 106 -9.94 -7.78 -3.03
N ALA A 107 -9.04 -7.00 -3.63
CA ALA A 107 -8.42 -7.36 -4.90
C ALA A 107 -7.64 -8.68 -4.79
N TRP A 108 -7.69 -9.51 -5.84
CA TRP A 108 -7.00 -10.80 -5.83
C TRP A 108 -5.49 -10.66 -5.65
N ARG A 109 -4.86 -9.68 -6.32
CA ARG A 109 -3.42 -9.40 -6.26
C ARG A 109 -2.92 -9.01 -4.86
N THR A 110 -3.82 -8.55 -3.99
CA THR A 110 -3.50 -8.15 -2.61
C THR A 110 -3.80 -9.24 -1.58
N LYS A 111 -4.25 -10.43 -2.00
CA LYS A 111 -4.54 -11.54 -1.08
C LYS A 111 -3.26 -12.08 -0.43
N SER A 112 -2.21 -12.29 -1.20
CA SER A 112 -0.86 -12.55 -0.71
C SER A 112 -0.15 -11.20 -0.49
N ARG A 113 0.79 -11.11 0.47
CA ARG A 113 1.55 -9.88 0.83
C ARG A 113 0.85 -8.90 1.78
N ARG A 114 -0.15 -9.35 2.52
CA ARG A 114 -0.66 -8.65 3.71
C ARG A 114 0.41 -8.61 4.82
N PRO A 115 0.33 -7.66 5.77
CA PRO A 115 -0.59 -6.52 5.80
C PRO A 115 -0.15 -5.42 4.82
N TRP A 116 -1.14 -4.75 4.25
CA TRP A 116 -1.00 -3.58 3.39
C TRP A 116 -1.21 -2.31 4.22
N GLU A 117 -0.45 -1.28 3.87
CA GLU A 117 -0.61 0.08 4.40
C GLU A 117 -0.91 1.03 3.24
N MET A 118 -1.86 1.94 3.44
CA MET A 118 -2.16 3.00 2.50
C MET A 118 -1.20 4.17 2.73
N VAL A 119 -0.24 4.34 1.83
CA VAL A 119 0.81 5.35 1.97
C VAL A 119 0.46 6.68 1.31
N VAL A 120 -0.36 6.65 0.26
CA VAL A 120 -0.82 7.85 -0.44
C VAL A 120 -2.30 7.71 -0.72
N CYS A 121 -3.05 8.79 -0.52
CA CYS A 121 -4.46 8.91 -0.88
C CYS A 121 -4.68 10.27 -1.52
N ILE A 122 -4.96 10.28 -2.83
CA ILE A 122 -5.26 11.49 -3.61
C ILE A 122 -6.77 11.51 -3.79
N TYR A 123 -7.42 12.58 -3.33
CA TYR A 123 -8.87 12.73 -3.33
C TYR A 123 -9.29 14.12 -3.83
N GLY A 124 -10.60 14.30 -4.04
CA GLY A 124 -11.15 15.56 -4.54
C GLY A 124 -11.42 15.57 -6.05
N PHE A 125 -11.40 14.40 -6.69
CA PHE A 125 -11.75 14.28 -8.10
C PHE A 125 -13.21 14.73 -8.35
N PRO A 126 -13.47 15.49 -9.42
CA PRO A 126 -14.82 15.98 -9.72
C PRO A 126 -15.77 14.85 -10.14
N THR A 127 -15.25 13.79 -10.76
CA THR A 127 -16.01 12.62 -11.23
C THR A 127 -15.22 11.33 -11.01
N ASN A 128 -15.93 10.20 -10.96
CA ASN A 128 -15.30 8.87 -10.97
C ASN A 128 -14.44 8.65 -12.22
N VAL A 129 -14.87 9.15 -13.39
CA VAL A 129 -14.12 9.03 -14.66
C VAL A 129 -12.75 9.70 -14.54
N SER A 130 -12.68 10.92 -14.01
CA SER A 130 -11.40 11.64 -13.84
C SER A 130 -10.46 10.90 -12.88
N ALA A 131 -11.00 10.30 -11.81
CA ALA A 131 -10.21 9.50 -10.88
C ALA A 131 -9.69 8.22 -11.54
N LEU A 132 -10.52 7.52 -12.33
CA LEU A 132 -10.12 6.30 -13.04
C LEU A 132 -9.09 6.57 -14.13
N GLN A 133 -9.19 7.69 -14.85
CA GLN A 133 -8.17 8.11 -15.81
C GLN A 133 -6.82 8.37 -15.13
N PHE A 134 -6.84 9.05 -13.98
CA PHE A 134 -5.64 9.27 -13.19
C PHE A 134 -5.05 7.95 -12.66
N GLU A 135 -5.89 7.05 -12.15
CA GLU A 135 -5.46 5.73 -11.68
C GLU A 135 -4.80 4.92 -12.79
N TRP A 136 -5.38 4.92 -13.99
CA TRP A 136 -4.81 4.21 -15.14
C TRP A 136 -3.46 4.79 -15.55
N ALA A 137 -3.36 6.11 -15.66
CA ALA A 137 -2.10 6.80 -15.99
C ALA A 137 -1.04 6.56 -14.91
N TRP A 138 -1.43 6.45 -13.64
CA TRP A 138 -0.50 6.14 -12.55
C TRP A 138 0.00 4.69 -12.60
N GLN A 139 -0.80 3.75 -13.10
CA GLN A 139 -0.36 2.37 -13.32
C GLN A 139 0.53 2.20 -14.56
N HIS A 140 0.39 3.08 -15.56
CA HIS A 140 1.06 3.01 -16.86
C HIS A 140 1.75 4.36 -17.17
N PRO A 141 2.86 4.68 -16.48
CA PRO A 141 3.63 5.89 -16.74
C PRO A 141 4.31 5.89 -18.11
#